data_AF-A0A392RGE1-F1
#
_entry.id   AF-A0A392RGE1-F1
#
_cell.length_a   1.000
_cell.length_b   1.000
_cell.length_c   1.000
_cell.angle_alpha   90.00
_cell.angle_beta   90.00
_cell.angle_gamma   90.00
#
_symmetry.space_group_name_H-M   'P 1'
#
loop_
_entity.id
_entity.type
_entity.pdbx_description
1 polymer ?
#
loop_
_entity_poly.entity_id
_entity_poly.type
_entity_poly.pdbx_seq_one_letter_code
_entity_poly.pdbx_strand_id
1 'polypeptide(L)'
;MNLFNKLGFGSGRASESLDSTIPQGPDDDIPAPGQQFAQFGAGCFWGVELVFQRVPGVSKTEVGYTQGLVHNPTYEDVCSGTTNHSEVVRVQYDPKQCAFENLLDTFWSKHDPTTPNRQ
;
A
#
# COMPACT_ATOMS: atom_id res chain seq x y z
N MET A 1 47.11 28.56 -18.19
CA MET A 1 46.32 28.80 -16.96
C MET A 1 44.87 29.08 -17.33
N ASN A 2 43.93 28.39 -16.67
CA ASN A 2 42.48 28.44 -16.82
C ASN A 2 41.87 29.86 -16.69
N LEU A 3 40.86 30.16 -17.50
CA LEU A 3 39.77 31.07 -17.09
C LEU A 3 38.45 30.91 -17.89
N PHE A 4 38.02 29.68 -18.19
CA PHE A 4 36.69 29.44 -18.77
C PHE A 4 35.99 28.27 -18.08
N ASN A 5 35.23 28.55 -17.01
CA ASN A 5 34.17 27.67 -16.49
C ASN A 5 33.28 28.40 -15.48
N LYS A 6 32.56 29.43 -15.93
CA LYS A 6 31.62 30.20 -15.08
C LYS A 6 30.34 30.65 -15.80
N LEU A 7 29.79 29.79 -16.66
CA LEU A 7 28.37 29.89 -17.03
C LEU A 7 27.73 28.53 -16.83
N GLY A 8 26.90 28.45 -15.79
CA GLY A 8 26.13 27.27 -15.43
C GLY A 8 25.08 26.97 -16.49
N PHE A 9 25.40 26.05 -17.39
CA PHE A 9 24.41 25.17 -17.99
C PHE A 9 24.40 23.88 -17.16
N GLY A 10 23.57 23.88 -16.12
CA GLY A 10 23.22 22.65 -15.43
C GLY A 10 22.51 21.76 -16.44
N SER A 11 23.12 20.63 -16.76
CA SER A 11 22.49 19.52 -17.45
C SER A 11 21.13 19.26 -16.78
N GLY A 12 20.04 19.49 -17.50
CA GLY A 12 18.70 19.18 -17.04
C GLY A 12 18.67 17.72 -16.61
N ARG A 13 18.39 17.50 -15.33
CA ARG A 13 18.19 16.16 -14.76
C ARG A 13 17.00 15.52 -15.47
N ALA A 14 17.28 14.65 -16.42
CA ALA A 14 16.34 13.65 -16.90
C ALA A 14 16.20 12.53 -15.83
N SER A 15 15.72 12.89 -14.63
CA SER A 15 15.56 11.93 -13.52
C SER A 15 14.20 12.01 -12.83
N GLU A 16 13.25 12.82 -13.31
CA GLU A 16 11.92 12.95 -12.69
C GLU A 16 10.89 11.93 -13.22
N SER A 17 11.22 11.10 -14.23
CA SER A 17 10.23 10.26 -14.92
C SER A 17 10.31 8.74 -14.64
N LEU A 18 11.20 8.28 -13.74
CA LEU A 18 11.36 6.85 -13.44
C LEU A 18 10.85 6.44 -12.05
N ASP A 19 10.66 7.39 -11.13
CA ASP A 19 10.33 7.08 -9.73
C ASP A 19 8.81 7.01 -9.48
N SER A 20 8.01 7.81 -10.21
CA SER A 20 6.55 7.82 -10.07
C SER A 20 5.86 6.57 -10.62
N THR A 21 6.53 5.77 -11.45
CA THR A 21 5.98 4.53 -12.01
C THR A 21 6.05 3.36 -11.05
N ILE A 22 6.96 3.38 -10.07
CA ILE A 22 7.15 2.25 -9.15
C ILE A 22 5.96 2.08 -8.20
N PRO A 23 5.53 3.09 -7.42
CA PRO A 23 4.43 2.93 -6.47
C PRO A 23 3.05 2.84 -7.15
N GLN A 24 2.98 3.17 -8.45
CA GLN A 24 1.81 3.02 -9.31
C GLN A 24 1.81 1.70 -10.09
N GLY A 25 2.87 0.89 -9.96
CA GLY A 25 2.95 -0.44 -10.54
C GLY A 25 2.05 -1.47 -9.83
N PRO A 26 1.93 -2.68 -10.39
CA PRO A 26 1.19 -3.77 -9.76
C PRO A 26 1.91 -4.30 -8.50
N ASP A 27 1.17 -5.06 -7.68
CA ASP A 27 1.77 -5.92 -6.66
C ASP A 27 2.28 -7.20 -7.33
N ASP A 28 3.60 -7.28 -7.54
CA ASP A 28 4.29 -8.41 -8.17
C ASP A 28 4.72 -9.50 -7.15
N ASP A 29 4.41 -9.33 -5.85
CA ASP A 29 4.69 -10.37 -4.86
C ASP A 29 3.84 -11.62 -5.13
N ILE A 30 4.41 -12.78 -4.84
CA ILE A 30 3.74 -14.07 -5.02
C ILE A 30 3.34 -14.63 -3.65
N PRO A 31 2.05 -14.96 -3.41
CA PRO A 31 1.64 -15.54 -2.15
C PRO A 31 2.16 -16.97 -2.01
N ALA A 32 2.10 -17.54 -0.81
CA ALA A 32 2.51 -18.93 -0.60
C ALA A 32 1.67 -19.90 -1.47
N PRO A 33 2.19 -21.09 -1.84
CA PRO A 33 1.48 -22.01 -2.72
C PRO A 33 0.06 -22.33 -2.24
N GLY A 34 -0.92 -22.17 -3.14
CA GLY A 34 -2.34 -22.41 -2.84
C GLY A 34 -3.05 -21.27 -2.10
N GLN A 35 -2.36 -20.16 -1.79
CA GLN A 35 -2.94 -18.96 -1.18
C GLN A 35 -3.26 -17.90 -2.24
N GLN A 36 -4.10 -16.93 -1.88
CA GLN A 36 -4.36 -15.72 -2.67
C GLN A 36 -4.14 -14.47 -1.82
N PHE A 37 -3.81 -13.35 -2.48
CA PHE A 37 -3.73 -12.04 -1.85
C PHE A 37 -5.08 -11.30 -1.92
N ALA A 38 -5.36 -10.53 -0.88
CA ALA A 38 -6.39 -9.50 -0.85
C ALA A 38 -5.86 -8.26 -0.12
N GLN A 39 -6.29 -7.07 -0.51
CA GLN A 39 -5.93 -5.81 0.14
C GLN A 39 -7.18 -5.03 0.56
N PHE A 40 -7.19 -4.53 1.80
CA PHE A 40 -8.32 -3.77 2.35
C PHE A 40 -7.85 -2.48 3.02
N GLY A 41 -8.44 -1.35 2.65
CA GLY A 41 -8.25 -0.06 3.30
C GLY A 41 -9.50 0.34 4.09
N ALA A 42 -9.37 0.43 5.42
CA ALA A 42 -10.51 0.58 6.33
C ALA A 42 -10.18 1.47 7.55
N GLY A 43 -9.39 2.53 7.35
CA GLY A 43 -8.90 3.39 8.45
C GLY A 43 -7.59 2.90 9.04
N CYS A 44 -7.36 3.18 10.33
CA CYS A 44 -6.14 2.79 11.03
C CYS A 44 -5.89 1.27 10.92
N PHE A 45 -4.83 0.89 10.21
CA PHE A 45 -4.55 -0.50 9.88
C PHE A 45 -4.32 -1.44 11.08
N TRP A 46 -4.08 -0.92 12.29
CA TRP A 46 -3.88 -1.73 13.49
C TRP A 46 -5.14 -2.49 13.90
N GLY A 47 -6.27 -1.79 13.89
CA GLY A 47 -7.57 -2.40 14.19
C GLY A 47 -8.02 -3.33 13.06
N VAL A 48 -7.77 -2.92 11.81
CA VAL A 48 -8.13 -3.68 10.62
C VAL A 48 -7.34 -4.99 10.55
N GLU A 49 -6.03 -4.98 10.84
CA GLU A 49 -5.19 -6.17 10.83
C GLU A 49 -5.67 -7.19 11.87
N LEU A 50 -5.94 -6.72 13.09
CA LEU A 50 -6.41 -7.58 14.19
C LEU A 50 -7.71 -8.32 13.85
N VAL A 51 -8.58 -7.70 13.06
CA VAL A 51 -9.81 -8.35 12.58
C VAL A 51 -9.47 -9.49 11.63
N PHE A 52 -8.64 -9.25 10.61
CA PHE A 52 -8.32 -10.28 9.61
C PHE A 52 -7.49 -11.43 10.20
N GLN A 53 -6.65 -11.17 11.21
CA GLN A 53 -5.93 -12.21 11.97
C GLN A 53 -6.86 -13.26 12.61
N ARG A 54 -8.14 -12.92 12.81
CA ARG A 54 -9.12 -13.80 13.47
C ARG A 54 -10.02 -14.56 12.49
N VAL A 55 -9.86 -14.35 11.19
CA VAL A 55 -10.67 -15.03 10.16
C VAL A 55 -10.09 -16.42 9.87
N PRO A 56 -10.84 -17.51 10.09
CA PRO A 56 -10.39 -18.85 9.73
C PRO A 56 -10.07 -18.95 8.23
N GLY A 57 -8.93 -19.56 7.91
CA GLY A 57 -8.43 -19.67 6.53
C GLY A 57 -7.52 -18.52 6.10
N VAL A 58 -7.39 -17.45 6.89
CA VAL A 58 -6.30 -16.46 6.75
C VAL A 58 -5.01 -17.05 7.31
N SER A 59 -3.95 -17.03 6.51
CA SER A 59 -2.63 -17.61 6.84
C SER A 59 -1.59 -16.56 7.20
N LYS A 60 -1.73 -15.33 6.68
CA LYS A 60 -0.86 -14.20 7.00
C LYS A 60 -1.63 -12.89 6.87
N THR A 61 -1.34 -11.95 7.77
CA THR A 61 -1.66 -10.54 7.62
C THR A 61 -0.38 -9.72 7.67
N GLU A 62 -0.38 -8.60 6.96
CA GLU A 62 0.64 -7.56 7.11
C GLU A 62 0.03 -6.20 6.78
N VAL A 63 0.49 -5.17 7.48
CA VAL A 63 0.09 -3.78 7.24
C VAL A 63 1.06 -3.10 6.28
N GLY A 64 0.57 -2.11 5.53
CA GLY A 64 1.43 -1.33 4.64
C GLY A 64 0.73 -0.13 4.02
N TYR A 65 1.45 0.49 3.09
CA TYR A 65 1.01 1.68 2.35
C TYR A 65 0.98 1.37 0.85
N THR A 66 -0.11 1.68 0.17
CA THR A 66 -0.25 1.43 -1.28
C THR A 66 -1.10 2.51 -1.96
N GLN A 67 -1.18 2.47 -3.29
CA GLN A 67 -1.95 3.39 -4.16
C GLN A 67 -1.50 4.87 -4.10
N GLY A 68 -0.32 5.15 -3.54
CA GLY A 68 0.28 6.48 -3.46
C GLY A 68 1.36 6.73 -4.51
N LEU A 69 2.03 7.86 -4.39
CA LEU A 69 2.97 8.38 -5.40
C LEU A 69 4.44 8.31 -4.97
N VAL A 70 4.72 7.90 -3.72
CA VAL A 70 6.07 7.93 -3.15
C VAL A 70 6.60 6.50 -3.02
N HIS A 71 7.71 6.19 -3.66
CA HIS A 71 8.35 4.88 -3.52
C HIS A 71 9.04 4.77 -2.15
N ASN A 72 8.90 3.62 -1.48
CA ASN A 72 9.42 3.35 -0.12
C ASN A 72 9.05 4.43 0.92
N PRO A 73 7.75 4.75 1.09
CA PRO A 73 7.34 5.78 2.04
C PRO A 73 7.55 5.29 3.48
N THR A 74 7.97 6.20 4.37
CA THR A 74 7.96 5.98 5.82
C THR A 74 6.58 6.28 6.42
N TYR A 75 6.35 5.89 7.67
CA TYR A 75 5.12 6.26 8.38
C TYR A 75 4.99 7.79 8.50
N GLU A 76 6.10 8.48 8.76
CA GLU A 76 6.15 9.93 8.85
C GLU A 76 5.79 10.60 7.52
N ASP A 77 6.27 10.05 6.40
CA ASP A 77 5.89 10.53 5.07
C ASP A 77 4.37 10.43 4.86
N VAL A 78 3.78 9.28 5.18
CA VAL A 78 2.32 9.05 5.02
C VAL A 78 1.51 9.95 5.96
N CYS A 79 1.96 10.13 7.20
CA CYS A 79 1.32 11.04 8.16
C CYS A 79 1.27 12.50 7.70
N SER A 80 2.16 12.91 6.78
CA SER A 80 2.08 14.26 6.18
C SER A 80 0.82 14.47 5.34
N GLY A 81 0.17 13.40 4.88
CA GLY A 81 -0.97 13.43 3.96
C GLY A 81 -0.61 13.78 2.51
N THR A 82 0.68 13.88 2.17
CA THR A 82 1.11 14.33 0.83
C THR A 82 1.50 13.19 -0.12
N THR A 83 1.67 11.97 0.39
CA THR A 83 2.11 10.83 -0.42
C THR A 83 0.98 10.16 -1.22
N ASN A 84 -0.27 10.48 -0.89
CA ASN A 84 -1.48 9.85 -1.43
C ASN A 84 -1.57 8.33 -1.19
N HIS A 85 -0.73 7.76 -0.32
CA HIS A 85 -0.89 6.37 0.10
C HIS A 85 -2.09 6.20 1.02
N SER A 86 -2.73 5.05 0.92
CA SER A 86 -3.69 4.57 1.93
C SER A 86 -3.01 3.57 2.85
N GLU A 87 -3.34 3.62 4.14
CA GLU A 87 -3.11 2.51 5.06
C GLU A 87 -3.97 1.32 4.64
N VAL A 88 -3.35 0.17 4.43
CA VAL A 88 -4.04 -1.07 4.05
C VAL A 88 -3.52 -2.25 4.84
N VAL A 89 -4.34 -3.30 4.90
CA VAL A 89 -3.94 -4.64 5.31
C VAL A 89 -3.88 -5.53 4.07
N ARG A 90 -2.73 -6.16 3.82
CA ARG A 90 -2.60 -7.25 2.86
C ARG A 90 -2.80 -8.58 3.58
N VAL A 91 -3.72 -9.38 3.05
CA VAL A 91 -4.14 -10.67 3.60
C VAL A 91 -3.70 -11.77 2.64
N GLN A 92 -3.05 -12.82 3.14
CA GLN A 92 -2.98 -14.11 2.45
C GLN A 92 -4.01 -15.06 3.05
N TYR A 93 -4.79 -15.70 2.19
CA TYR A 93 -5.82 -16.64 2.61
C TYR A 93 -5.88 -17.85 1.67
N ASP A 94 -6.30 -18.99 2.22
CA ASP A 94 -6.54 -20.22 1.46
C ASP A 94 -7.98 -20.18 0.92
N PRO A 95 -8.20 -20.04 -0.40
CA PRO A 95 -9.53 -19.99 -0.99
C PRO A 95 -10.34 -21.27 -0.79
N LYS A 96 -9.71 -22.40 -0.39
CA LYS A 96 -10.42 -23.63 -0.03
C LYS A 96 -10.97 -23.62 1.40
N GLN A 97 -10.45 -22.74 2.26
CA GLN A 97 -10.86 -22.61 3.66
C GLN A 97 -11.63 -21.31 3.94
N CYS A 98 -11.35 -20.26 3.18
CA CYS A 98 -11.99 -18.95 3.28
C CYS A 98 -12.36 -18.45 1.90
N ALA A 99 -13.66 -18.25 1.64
CA ALA A 99 -14.10 -17.57 0.42
C ALA A 99 -13.76 -16.08 0.50
N PHE A 100 -13.61 -15.40 -0.64
CA PHE A 100 -13.32 -13.96 -0.66
C PHE A 100 -14.47 -13.15 -0.05
N GLU A 101 -15.70 -13.61 -0.24
CA GLU A 101 -16.92 -13.05 0.32
C GLU A 101 -16.86 -12.98 1.86
N ASN A 102 -16.26 -13.96 2.52
CA ASN A 102 -16.07 -13.93 3.98
C ASN A 102 -15.14 -12.78 4.40
N LEU A 103 -14.14 -12.45 3.58
CA LEU A 103 -13.26 -11.31 3.80
C LEU A 103 -14.00 -9.99 3.56
N LEU A 104 -14.88 -9.93 2.55
CA LEU A 104 -15.75 -8.77 2.31
C LEU A 104 -16.73 -8.54 3.46
N ASP A 105 -17.39 -9.58 3.96
CA ASP A 105 -18.28 -9.48 5.13
C ASP A 105 -17.53 -8.96 6.37
N THR A 106 -16.31 -9.45 6.54
CA THR A 106 -15.40 -8.96 7.59
C THR A 106 -15.06 -7.49 7.40
N PHE A 107 -14.72 -7.08 6.17
CA PHE A 107 -14.42 -5.69 5.82
C PHE A 107 -15.60 -4.75 6.11
N TRP A 108 -16.79 -5.05 5.59
CA TRP A 108 -17.97 -4.21 5.76
C TRP A 108 -18.48 -4.12 7.20
N SER A 109 -18.24 -5.13 8.03
CA SER A 109 -18.66 -5.12 9.44
C SER A 109 -17.74 -4.33 10.38
N LYS A 110 -16.63 -3.77 9.88
CA LYS A 110 -15.53 -3.24 10.71
C LYS A 110 -15.12 -1.80 10.45
N HIS A 111 -15.77 -1.13 9.51
CA HIS A 111 -15.56 0.29 9.25
C HIS A 111 -16.88 0.93 8.79
N ASP A 112 -16.96 2.26 8.84
CA ASP A 112 -18.01 3.02 8.18
C ASP A 112 -17.57 3.30 6.73
N PRO A 113 -18.18 2.63 5.72
CA PRO A 113 -17.79 2.83 4.32
C PRO A 113 -18.35 4.12 3.71
N THR A 114 -19.07 4.93 4.49
CA THR A 114 -19.72 6.17 4.01
C THR A 114 -18.95 7.43 4.35
N THR A 115 -17.81 7.31 5.04
CA THR A 115 -16.98 8.44 5.48
C THR A 115 -15.76 8.65 4.58
N PRO A 116 -15.77 9.63 3.66
CA PRO A 116 -14.64 9.85 2.76
C PRO A 116 -13.40 10.39 3.49
N ASN A 117 -12.23 9.83 3.17
CA ASN A 117 -10.91 10.26 3.67
C ASN A 117 -10.81 10.37 5.20
N ARG A 118 -11.61 9.56 5.92
CA ARG A 118 -11.58 9.45 7.38
C ARG A 118 -12.18 8.11 7.80
N GLN A 119 -11.79 7.66 8.99
CA GLN A 119 -12.40 6.53 9.68
C GLN A 119 -12.31 6.76 11.19
#